data_AF-A0A7C2JK29-F1
#
_entry.id   AF-A0A7C2JK29-F1
#
_cell.length_a   1.000
_cell.length_b   1.000
_cell.length_c   1.000
_cell.angle_alpha   90.00
_cell.angle_beta   90.00
_cell.angle_gamma   90.00
#
_symmetry.space_group_name_H-M   'P 1'
#
loop_
_entity.id
_entity.type
_entity.pdbx_description
1 polymer ?
#
loop_
_entity_poly.entity_id
_entity_poly.type
_entity_poly.pdbx_seq_one_letter_code
_entity_poly.pdbx_strand_id
1 'polypeptide(L)' 'MKTTHTFITVVALALALQTVSCAAGSVTFKPGPDRIDVLIDGQNVTSYRYDETLTKPILYPLKTPGGMILNRGYPLV' A
#
# COMPACT_ATOMS: atom_id res chain seq x y z
N MET A 1 -36.09 -30.97 -9.94
CA MET A 1 -34.68 -30.97 -10.37
C MET A 1 -34.12 -29.57 -10.60
N LYS A 2 -34.86 -28.62 -11.21
CA LYS A 2 -34.37 -27.24 -11.44
C LYS A 2 -33.98 -26.46 -10.16
N THR A 3 -34.76 -26.60 -9.09
CA THR A 3 -34.49 -25.94 -7.79
C THR A 3 -33.21 -26.43 -7.11
N THR A 4 -32.86 -27.71 -7.25
CA THR A 4 -31.62 -28.28 -6.68
C THR A 4 -30.37 -27.71 -7.38
N HIS A 5 -30.42 -27.55 -8.71
CA HIS A 5 -29.31 -26.95 -9.45
C HIS A 5 -29.13 -25.47 -9.12
N THR A 6 -30.23 -24.71 -8.97
CA THR A 6 -30.17 -23.31 -8.53
C THR A 6 -29.55 -23.17 -7.14
N PHE A 7 -29.89 -24.06 -6.20
CA PHE A 7 -29.29 -24.09 -4.86
C PHE A 7 -27.77 -24.37 -4.92
N ILE A 8 -27.36 -25.36 -5.72
CA ILE A 8 -25.92 -25.69 -5.88
C ILE A 8 -25.14 -24.51 -6.47
N THR A 9 -25.70 -23.81 -7.46
CA THR A 9 -25.05 -22.65 -8.07
C THR A 9 -24.91 -21.46 -7.11
N VAL A 10 -25.90 -21.23 -6.24
CA VAL A 10 -25.84 -20.14 -5.25
C VAL A 10 -24.82 -20.45 -4.15
N VAL A 11 -24.75 -21.71 -3.70
CA VAL A 11 -23.74 -22.14 -2.72
C VAL A 11 -22.33 -22.08 -3.30
N ALA A 12 -22.15 -22.46 -4.57
CA ALA A 12 -20.86 -22.36 -5.26
C ALA A 12 -20.41 -20.89 -5.43
N LEU A 13 -21.34 -19.97 -5.72
CA LEU A 13 -21.03 -18.54 -5.81
C LEU A 13 -20.72 -17.92 -4.44
N ALA A 14 -21.40 -18.34 -3.37
CA ALA A 14 -21.13 -17.87 -2.01
C ALA A 14 -19.77 -18.38 -1.45
N LEU A 15 -19.32 -19.57 -1.86
CA LEU A 15 -17.99 -20.07 -1.52
C LEU A 15 -16.86 -19.32 -2.24
N ALA A 16 -17.11 -18.81 -3.46
CA ALA A 16 -16.12 -18.08 -4.24
C ALA A 16 -15.80 -16.67 -3.70
N LEU A 17 -16.62 -16.12 -2.78
CA LEU A 17 -16.42 -14.77 -2.22
C LEU A 17 -15.55 -14.73 -0.94
N GLN A 18 -15.03 -15.86 -0.45
CA GLN A 18 -14.42 -15.94 0.90
C GLN A 18 -12.91 -15.65 1.01
N THR A 19 -12.29 -14.87 0.12
CA THR A 19 -10.85 -14.53 0.29
C THR A 19 -10.61 -13.04 0.37
N VAL A 20 -11.23 -12.38 1.35
CA VAL A 20 -10.68 -11.12 1.89
C VAL A 20 -9.78 -11.52 3.06
N SER A 21 -8.56 -11.92 2.73
CA SER A 21 -7.50 -12.09 3.73
C SER A 21 -7.11 -10.70 4.22
N CYS A 22 -7.47 -10.37 5.46
CA CYS A 22 -6.97 -9.19 6.14
C CYS A 22 -5.51 -9.47 6.52
N ALA A 23 -4.60 -9.22 5.58
CA ALA A 23 -3.18 -9.38 5.82
C ALA A 23 -2.73 -8.38 6.90
N ALA A 24 -1.99 -8.86 7.90
CA ALA A 24 -1.29 -7.99 8.82
C ALA A 24 -0.36 -7.07 8.01
N GLY A 25 -0.40 -5.76 8.32
CA GLY A 25 0.25 -4.71 7.53
C GLY A 25 1.68 -5.06 7.14
N SER A 26 1.92 -5.37 5.87
CA SER A 26 3.25 -5.78 5.39
C SER A 26 4.09 -4.55 5.10
N VAL A 27 5.28 -4.46 5.69
CA VAL A 27 6.23 -3.37 5.43
C VAL A 27 7.28 -3.86 4.43
N THR A 28 7.36 -3.21 3.27
CA THR A 28 8.33 -3.54 2.22
C THR A 28 9.22 -2.35 1.92
N PHE A 29 10.52 -2.59 1.84
CA PHE A 29 11.50 -1.61 1.39
C PHE A 29 11.87 -1.90 -0.06
N LYS A 30 11.67 -0.92 -0.95
CA LYS A 30 12.01 -1.03 -2.36
C LYS A 30 13.16 -0.08 -2.70
N PRO A 31 14.39 -0.59 -2.87
CA PRO A 31 15.53 0.24 -3.26
C PRO A 31 15.35 0.81 -4.67
N GLY A 32 15.78 2.06 -4.83
CA GLY A 32 16.01 2.73 -6.11
C GLY A 32 17.41 3.36 -6.12
N PRO A 33 17.76 4.12 -7.18
CA PRO A 33 19.09 4.73 -7.31
C PRO A 33 19.47 5.61 -6.10
N ASP A 34 18.65 6.63 -5.82
CA ASP A 34 18.95 7.64 -4.78
C ASP A 34 17.87 7.72 -3.69
N ARG A 35 17.13 6.62 -3.53
CA ARG A 35 16.08 6.51 -2.53
C ARG A 35 15.73 5.07 -2.19
N ILE A 36 15.09 4.86 -1.05
CA ILE A 36 14.39 3.64 -0.68
C ILE A 36 12.92 3.99 -0.44
N ASP A 37 12.04 3.39 -1.24
CA ASP A 37 10.60 3.55 -1.05
C ASP A 37 10.13 2.61 0.07
N VAL A 38 9.36 3.14 1.01
CA VAL A 38 8.75 2.40 2.13
C VAL A 38 7.28 2.20 1.80
N LEU A 39 6.89 0.94 1.66
CA LEU A 39 5.53 0.54 1.34
C LEU A 39 4.90 -0.14 2.56
N ILE A 40 3.65 0.21 2.85
CA ILE A 40 2.78 -0.50 3.78
C ILE A 40 1.63 -1.05 2.95
N ASP A 41 1.45 -2.37 2.96
CA ASP A 41 0.41 -3.06 2.18
C ASP A 41 0.44 -2.73 0.68
N GLY A 42 1.67 -2.66 0.15
CA GLY A 42 1.91 -2.31 -1.25
C GLY A 42 1.68 -0.83 -1.60
N GLN A 43 1.28 0.01 -0.65
CA GLN A 43 1.11 1.45 -0.84
C GLN A 43 2.32 2.22 -0.34
N ASN A 44 2.86 3.13 -1.15
CA ASN A 44 3.98 3.98 -0.73
C ASN A 44 3.51 5.00 0.32
N VAL A 45 4.08 4.90 1.53
CA VAL A 45 3.84 5.82 2.64
C VAL A 45 4.92 6.88 2.78
N THR A 46 6.17 6.56 2.42
CA THR A 46 7.28 7.51 2.37
C THR A 46 8.43 6.98 1.54
N SER A 47 9.38 7.86 1.22
CA SER A 47 10.65 7.49 0.61
C SER A 47 11.80 8.09 1.42
N TYR A 48 12.77 7.25 1.80
CA TYR A 48 14.06 7.68 2.31
C TYR A 48 14.93 8.11 1.15
N ARG A 49 15.11 9.42 0.98
CA ARG A 49 15.85 10.02 -0.12
C ARG A 49 17.22 10.47 0.36
N TYR A 50 18.24 10.24 -0.45
CA TYR A 50 19.64 10.55 -0.14
C TYR A 50 20.40 11.04 -1.38
N ASP A 51 19.67 11.66 -2.33
CA ASP A 51 20.25 12.23 -3.53
C ASP A 51 21.23 13.38 -3.22
N GLU A 52 22.20 13.61 -4.11
CA GLU A 52 23.28 14.60 -3.92
C GLU A 52 22.79 16.04 -3.83
N THR A 53 21.56 16.34 -4.24
CA THR A 53 20.98 17.69 -4.13
C THR A 53 20.52 18.03 -2.72
N LEU A 54 20.43 17.03 -1.84
CA LEU A 54 20.03 17.17 -0.45
C LEU A 54 21.25 17.36 0.45
N THR A 55 21.14 18.29 1.40
CA THR A 55 22.18 18.49 2.43
C THR A 55 22.26 17.34 3.45
N LYS A 56 21.18 16.56 3.57
CA LYS A 56 21.07 15.37 4.41
C LYS A 56 19.98 14.44 3.89
N PRO A 57 20.03 13.13 4.18
CA PRO A 57 18.93 12.24 3.87
C PRO A 57 17.63 12.63 4.58
N ILE A 58 16.50 12.46 3.90
CA ILE A 58 15.17 12.83 4.39
C ILE A 58 14.11 11.77 4.10
N LEU A 59 13.01 11.81 4.85
CA LEU A 59 11.78 11.10 4.53
C LEU A 59 10.82 12.06 3.81
N TYR A 60 10.58 11.86 2.51
CA TYR A 60 9.70 12.73 1.73
C TYR A 60 9.07 12.04 0.51
N PRO A 61 7.76 12.25 0.25
CA PRO A 61 6.77 12.83 1.15
C PRO A 61 6.39 11.84 2.27
N LEU A 62 5.98 12.31 3.44
CA LEU A 62 5.42 11.44 4.47
C LEU A 62 3.89 11.44 4.34
N LYS A 63 3.29 10.28 4.13
CA LYS A 63 1.85 10.11 3.95
C LYS A 63 1.25 9.24 5.05
N THR A 64 0.00 9.48 5.40
CA THR A 64 -0.81 8.51 6.13
C THR A 64 -1.14 7.32 5.21
N PRO A 65 -1.54 6.14 5.76
CA PRO A 65 -2.08 5.05 4.94
C PRO A 65 -3.28 5.47 4.07
N GLY A 66 -4.02 6.51 4.47
CA GLY A 66 -5.09 7.11 3.68
C GLY A 66 -4.62 8.13 2.63
N GLY A 67 -3.32 8.30 2.43
CA GLY A 67 -2.72 9.14 1.39
C GLY A 67 -2.57 10.63 1.74
N MET A 68 -2.96 11.07 2.93
CA MET A 68 -2.79 12.48 3.34
C MET A 68 -1.32 12.79 3.60
N ILE A 69 -0.81 13.87 3.00
CA ILE A 69 0.57 14.32 3.19
C ILE A 69 0.71 15.03 4.55
N LEU A 70 1.65 14.58 5.37
CA LEU A 70 1.91 15.10 6.72
C LEU A 70 3.00 16.18 6.75
N ASN A 71 3.94 16.16 5.80
CA ASN A 71 5.03 17.13 5.75
C ASN A 71 4.72 18.29 4.80
N ARG A 72 5.26 19.48 5.11
CA ARG A 72 5.14 20.64 4.23
C ARG A 72 5.85 20.38 2.90
N GLY A 73 5.30 20.93 1.82
CA GLY A 73 5.95 20.95 0.51
C GLY A 73 7.20 21.82 0.48
N TYR A 74 7.94 21.75 -0.63
CA TYR A 74 9.08 22.61 -0.89
C TYR A 74 8.62 24.06 -1.21
N PRO A 75 9.36 25.12 -0.81
CA PRO A 75 10.59 25.11 -0.02
C PRO A 75 10.34 24.92 1.47
N LEU A 76 11.24 24.19 2.12
CA LEU A 76 11.33 24.10 3.58
C LEU A 76 11.92 25.43 4.07
N VAL A 77 11.08 26.45 4.22
CA VAL A 77 11.43 27.70 4.93
C VAL A 77 11.69 27.43 6.40
#